data_AF-A0ABD6F5I6-F1
#
_entry.id   AF-A0ABD6F5I6-F1
#
_cell.length_a   1.000
_cell.length_b   1.000
_cell.length_c   1.000
_cell.angle_alpha   90.00
_cell.angle_beta   90.00
_cell.angle_gamma   90.00
#
_symmetry.space_group_name_H-M   'P 1'
#
loop_
_entity.id
_entity.type
_entity.pdbx_description
1 polymer ?
#
loop_
_entity_poly.entity_id
_entity_poly.type
_entity_poly.pdbx_seq_one_letter_code
_entity_poly.pdbx_strand_id
1 'polypeptide(L)'
;MRNVIRSFVAGLCLAAATGAWAQEKLVADGEAWMQSSERERMAFLVGVTNMIAVEKAYAQRKGLPEPPAGALLARQTGDLTVEEMSKRITRWYEANPGQRKTPVMKVVWIDMVRPGLAKEKP
;
A
#
# COMPACT_ATOMS: atom_id res chain seq x y z
N MET A 1 -14.89 -58.24 -41.05
CA MET A 1 -16.19 -57.55 -40.91
C MET A 1 -16.30 -57.02 -39.51
N ARG A 2 -16.79 -55.79 -39.41
CA ARG A 2 -16.98 -54.93 -38.23
C ARG A 2 -18.01 -55.56 -37.27
N ASN A 3 -17.84 -55.42 -35.94
CA ASN A 3 -18.88 -55.01 -34.96
C ASN A 3 -18.44 -55.29 -33.49
N VAL A 4 -18.06 -54.30 -32.65
CA VAL A 4 -18.80 -53.34 -31.77
C VAL A 4 -18.84 -53.80 -30.28
N ILE A 5 -18.75 -52.80 -29.38
CA ILE A 5 -19.18 -52.70 -27.95
C ILE A 5 -18.15 -53.26 -26.93
N ARG A 6 -17.52 -52.50 -26.02
CA ARG A 6 -18.08 -51.58 -25.00
C ARG A 6 -17.06 -50.54 -24.49
N SER A 7 -17.51 -49.30 -24.43
CA SER A 7 -16.95 -48.16 -23.67
C SER A 7 -16.90 -48.42 -22.16
N PHE A 8 -15.98 -47.77 -21.43
CA PHE A 8 -16.22 -46.73 -20.39
C PHE A 8 -15.09 -46.62 -19.33
N VAL A 9 -14.86 -45.40 -18.83
CA VAL A 9 -14.09 -44.98 -17.62
C VAL A 9 -12.56 -44.84 -17.84
N ALA A 10 -11.86 -43.75 -17.52
CA ALA A 10 -12.14 -42.57 -16.71
C ALA A 10 -11.47 -41.33 -17.33
N GLY A 11 -12.21 -40.23 -17.38
CA GLY A 11 -11.63 -38.91 -17.48
C GLY A 11 -10.95 -38.54 -16.17
N LEU A 12 -9.69 -38.14 -16.23
CA LEU A 12 -9.06 -37.38 -15.16
C LEU A 12 -9.12 -35.91 -15.56
N CYS A 13 -10.01 -35.19 -14.89
CA CYS A 13 -10.23 -33.77 -15.06
C CYS A 13 -8.91 -32.98 -14.93
N LEU A 14 -8.45 -32.37 -16.02
CA LEU A 14 -7.63 -31.15 -15.92
C LEU A 14 -8.55 -30.00 -15.49
N ALA A 15 -8.91 -29.99 -14.21
CA ALA A 15 -9.43 -28.80 -13.55
C ALA A 15 -8.29 -28.18 -12.73
N ALA A 16 -8.30 -26.85 -12.66
CA ALA A 16 -7.44 -26.00 -11.83
C ALA A 16 -6.08 -25.58 -12.43
N ALA A 17 -6.13 -24.85 -13.55
CA ALA A 17 -5.24 -23.71 -13.73
C ALA A 17 -6.04 -22.46 -14.12
N THR A 18 -7.23 -22.26 -13.53
CA THR A 18 -7.69 -20.89 -13.32
C THR A 18 -6.88 -20.36 -12.15
N GLY A 19 -5.63 -19.97 -12.42
CA GLY A 19 -4.98 -19.00 -11.55
C GLY A 19 -5.94 -17.83 -11.50
N ALA A 20 -6.66 -17.68 -10.39
CA ALA A 20 -7.29 -16.42 -10.09
C ALA A 20 -6.10 -15.46 -10.02
N TRP A 21 -5.94 -14.62 -11.04
CA TRP A 21 -5.04 -13.48 -10.95
C TRP A 21 -5.59 -12.72 -9.75
N ALA A 22 -4.96 -12.90 -8.58
CA ALA A 22 -5.36 -12.24 -7.37
C ALA A 22 -5.38 -10.76 -7.73
N GLN A 23 -6.57 -10.17 -7.75
CA GLN A 23 -6.75 -8.80 -8.20
C GLN A 23 -5.79 -7.94 -7.39
N GLU A 24 -4.79 -7.37 -8.07
CA GLU A 24 -3.68 -6.70 -7.41
C GLU A 24 -4.28 -5.64 -6.50
N LYS A 25 -4.03 -5.76 -5.21
CA LYS A 25 -4.68 -4.90 -4.23
C LYS A 25 -4.13 -3.49 -4.42
N LEU A 26 -4.94 -2.62 -5.02
CA LEU A 26 -4.54 -1.23 -5.36
C LEU A 26 -4.10 -0.40 -4.15
N VAL A 27 -4.50 -0.81 -2.93
CA VAL A 27 -4.18 -0.10 -1.69
C VAL A 27 -3.45 -1.03 -0.73
N ALA A 28 -2.17 -0.76 -0.50
CA ALA A 28 -1.37 -1.45 0.50
C ALA A 28 -1.97 -1.28 1.92
N ASP A 29 -2.18 -2.39 2.62
CA ASP A 29 -2.53 -2.43 4.04
C ASP A 29 -1.40 -3.04 4.87
N GLY A 30 -1.65 -3.24 6.16
CA GLY A 30 -0.74 -3.90 7.08
C GLY A 30 -0.39 -5.34 6.73
N GLU A 31 -1.27 -6.11 6.08
CA GLU A 31 -0.91 -7.48 5.66
C GLU A 31 0.17 -7.43 4.57
N ALA A 32 -0.07 -6.64 3.52
CA ALA A 32 0.92 -6.44 2.47
C ALA A 32 2.22 -5.85 3.05
N TRP A 33 2.10 -4.82 3.89
CA TRP A 33 3.23 -4.17 4.54
C TRP A 33 4.10 -5.15 5.34
N MET A 34 3.49 -5.94 6.23
CA MET A 34 4.23 -6.86 7.10
C MET A 34 4.87 -8.02 6.35
N GLN A 35 4.33 -8.40 5.18
CA GLN A 35 4.91 -9.41 4.30
C GLN A 35 6.02 -8.85 3.39
N SER A 36 5.98 -7.56 3.06
CA SER A 36 7.02 -6.90 2.27
C SER A 36 8.35 -6.85 3.01
N SER A 37 9.44 -6.96 2.25
CA SER A 37 10.79 -6.65 2.70
C SER A 37 10.92 -5.16 3.07
N GLU A 38 11.95 -4.83 3.86
CA GLU A 38 12.26 -3.44 4.19
C GLU A 38 12.48 -2.59 2.94
N ARG A 39 13.18 -3.12 1.93
CA ARG A 39 13.42 -2.44 0.66
C ARG A 39 12.13 -2.10 -0.07
N GLU A 40 11.16 -3.02 -0.12
CA GLU A 40 9.86 -2.78 -0.75
C GLU A 40 9.04 -1.72 -0.01
N ARG A 41 9.06 -1.75 1.33
CA ARG A 41 8.41 -0.72 2.17
C ARG A 41 9.00 0.66 1.93
N MET A 42 10.33 0.76 1.86
CA MET A 42 10.98 2.02 1.55
C MET A 42 10.69 2.48 0.11
N ALA A 43 10.69 1.56 -0.86
CA ALA A 43 10.36 1.90 -2.25
C ALA A 43 8.92 2.43 -2.39
N PHE A 44 7.96 1.84 -1.66
CA PHE A 44 6.59 2.36 -1.58
C PHE A 44 6.58 3.82 -1.07
N LEU A 45 7.30 4.11 0.01
CA LEU A 45 7.37 5.47 0.57
C LEU A 45 8.07 6.47 -0.36
N VAL A 46 9.12 6.04 -1.07
CA VAL A 46 9.73 6.84 -2.14
C VAL A 46 8.71 7.12 -3.27
N GLY A 47 7.87 6.15 -3.61
CA GLY A 47 6.77 6.38 -4.55
C GLY A 47 5.79 7.46 -4.07
N VAL A 48 5.45 7.44 -2.77
CA VAL A 48 4.58 8.47 -2.15
C VAL A 48 5.24 9.85 -2.20
N THR A 49 6.52 9.98 -1.85
CA THR A 49 7.21 11.28 -1.89
C THR A 49 7.32 11.81 -3.32
N ASN A 50 7.57 10.95 -4.30
CA ASN A 50 7.57 11.31 -5.71
C ASN A 50 6.20 11.83 -6.17
N MET A 51 5.09 11.20 -5.75
CA MET A 51 3.75 11.67 -6.10
C MET A 51 3.47 13.08 -5.54
N ILE A 52 3.84 13.32 -4.28
CA ILE A 52 3.71 14.65 -3.65
C ILE A 52 4.53 15.70 -4.42
N ALA A 53 5.73 15.34 -4.86
CA ALA A 53 6.57 16.23 -5.65
C ALA A 53 5.95 16.56 -7.01
N VAL A 54 5.36 15.57 -7.70
CA VAL A 54 4.65 15.76 -8.97
C VAL A 54 3.44 16.68 -8.77
N GLU A 55 2.62 16.42 -7.75
CA GLU A 55 1.46 17.23 -7.39
C GLU A 55 1.82 18.69 -7.12
N LYS A 56 2.87 18.91 -6.31
CA LYS A 56 3.39 20.25 -5.99
C LYS A 56 3.90 20.96 -7.25
N ALA A 57 4.69 20.28 -8.07
CA ALA A 57 5.22 20.87 -9.31
C ALA A 57 4.11 21.22 -10.30
N TYR A 58 3.08 20.38 -10.40
CA TYR A 58 1.90 20.65 -11.23
C TYR A 58 1.14 21.89 -10.73
N ALA A 59 0.86 21.97 -9.43
CA ALA A 59 0.16 23.11 -8.83
C ALA A 59 0.91 24.43 -9.08
N GLN A 60 2.23 24.44 -8.85
CA GLN A 60 3.09 25.60 -9.12
C GLN A 60 3.03 26.05 -10.59
N ARG A 61 3.13 25.12 -11.54
CA ARG A 61 3.06 25.42 -12.98
C ARG A 61 1.69 25.98 -13.42
N LYS A 62 0.63 25.66 -12.68
CA LYS A 62 -0.74 26.08 -12.99
C LYS A 62 -1.21 27.27 -12.16
N GLY A 63 -0.38 27.79 -11.26
CA GLY A 63 -0.80 28.83 -10.32
C GLY A 63 -1.91 28.37 -9.36
N LEU A 64 -1.98 27.07 -9.08
CA LEU A 64 -2.95 26.49 -8.16
C LEU A 64 -2.35 26.43 -6.74
N PRO A 65 -3.19 26.44 -5.69
CA PRO A 65 -2.72 26.15 -4.33
C PRO A 65 -2.13 24.73 -4.25
N GLU A 66 -1.14 24.54 -3.36
CA GLU A 66 -0.56 23.22 -3.13
C GLU A 66 -1.62 22.25 -2.57
N PRO A 67 -1.64 20.97 -3.00
CA PRO A 67 -2.58 19.99 -2.47
C PRO A 67 -2.39 19.81 -0.95
N PRO A 68 -3.45 20.01 -0.15
CA PRO A 68 -3.31 20.19 1.29
C PRO A 68 -2.80 18.93 2.00
N ALA A 69 -3.22 17.74 1.56
CA ALA A 69 -2.80 16.48 2.17
C ALA A 69 -1.30 16.21 1.95
N GLY A 70 -0.81 16.39 0.71
CA GLY A 70 0.61 16.21 0.37
C GLY A 70 1.50 17.24 1.07
N ALA A 71 1.06 18.51 1.14
CA ALA A 71 1.77 19.56 1.85
C ALA A 71 1.88 19.29 3.35
N LEU A 72 0.79 18.85 3.99
CA LEU A 72 0.79 18.49 5.40
C LEU A 72 1.67 17.28 5.68
N LEU A 73 1.61 16.24 4.85
CA LEU A 73 2.46 15.07 5.00
C LEU A 73 3.95 15.48 4.91
N ALA A 74 4.33 16.20 3.85
CA ALA A 74 5.70 16.68 3.67
C ALA A 74 6.19 17.54 4.84
N ARG A 75 5.33 18.42 5.38
CA ARG A 75 5.66 19.27 6.53
C ARG A 75 5.83 18.45 7.82
N GLN A 76 4.94 17.51 8.11
CA GLN A 76 4.94 16.75 9.37
C GLN A 76 5.96 15.61 9.40
N THR A 77 6.45 15.16 8.23
CA THR A 77 7.47 14.12 8.12
C THR A 77 8.80 14.62 7.58
N GLY A 78 8.99 15.94 7.45
CA GLY A 78 10.18 16.54 6.84
C GLY A 78 11.49 16.21 7.58
N ASP A 79 11.41 15.93 8.88
CA ASP A 79 12.56 15.57 9.71
C ASP A 79 12.81 14.05 9.77
N LEU A 80 11.98 13.24 9.12
CA LEU A 80 12.10 11.78 9.12
C LEU A 80 12.73 11.28 7.82
N THR A 81 13.66 10.35 7.95
CA THR A 81 14.13 9.53 6.82
C THR A 81 13.04 8.53 6.41
N VAL A 82 13.11 8.06 5.15
CA VAL A 82 12.21 7.01 4.65
C VAL A 82 12.32 5.72 5.50
N GLU A 83 13.50 5.40 5.99
CA GLU A 83 13.74 4.27 6.88
C GLU A 83 13.02 4.44 8.23
N GLU A 84 13.10 5.62 8.86
CA GLU A 84 12.41 5.92 10.11
C GLU A 84 10.89 5.88 9.96
N MET A 85 10.37 6.44 8.86
CA MET A 85 8.96 6.33 8.51
C MET A 85 8.55 4.85 8.38
N SER A 86 9.33 4.04 7.66
CA SER A 86 9.06 2.62 7.48
C SER A 86 9.02 1.86 8.81
N LYS A 87 10.00 2.09 9.68
CA LYS A 87 10.08 1.50 11.03
C LYS A 87 8.89 1.90 11.89
N ARG A 88 8.49 3.17 11.84
CA ARG A 88 7.36 3.68 12.62
C ARG A 88 6.01 3.09 12.18
N ILE A 89 5.77 2.95 10.87
CA ILE A 89 4.59 2.25 10.34
C ILE A 89 4.60 0.78 10.78
N THR A 90 5.75 0.11 10.68
CA THR A 90 5.90 -1.30 11.07
C THR A 90 5.56 -1.48 12.56
N ARG A 91 6.14 -0.65 13.44
CA ARG A 91 5.85 -0.65 14.88
C ARG A 91 4.36 -0.42 15.17
N TRP A 92 3.70 0.46 14.41
CA TRP A 92 2.27 0.68 14.58
C TRP A 92 1.47 -0.60 14.31
N TYR A 93 1.76 -1.34 13.24
CA TYR A 93 1.07 -2.60 12.95
C TYR A 93 1.42 -3.72 13.94
N GLU A 94 2.66 -3.77 14.44
CA GLU A 94 3.09 -4.71 15.49
C GLU A 94 2.31 -4.47 16.79
N ALA A 95 2.10 -3.20 17.16
CA ALA A 95 1.32 -2.81 18.33
C ALA A 95 -0.20 -2.96 18.12
N ASN A 96 -0.67 -3.08 16.87
CA ASN A 96 -2.09 -3.14 16.52
C ASN A 96 -2.42 -4.36 15.62
N PRO A 97 -2.18 -5.61 16.08
CA PRO A 97 -2.33 -6.80 15.24
C PRO A 97 -3.76 -7.00 14.71
N GLY A 98 -4.79 -6.55 15.43
CA GLY A 98 -6.19 -6.59 14.97
C GLY A 98 -6.54 -5.57 13.87
N GLN A 99 -5.62 -4.66 13.53
CA GLN A 99 -5.85 -3.56 12.58
C GLN A 99 -5.04 -3.69 11.28
N ARG A 100 -4.53 -4.87 10.94
CA ARG A 100 -3.70 -5.09 9.73
C ARG A 100 -4.42 -4.82 8.41
N LYS A 101 -5.75 -4.75 8.39
CA LYS A 101 -6.52 -4.32 7.19
C LYS A 101 -6.57 -2.81 7.01
N THR A 102 -6.03 -2.04 7.94
CA THR A 102 -5.91 -0.58 7.82
C THR A 102 -4.97 -0.24 6.67
N PRO A 103 -5.32 0.70 5.77
CA PRO A 103 -4.42 1.17 4.73
C PRO A 103 -3.16 1.83 5.30
N VAL A 104 -2.01 1.61 4.67
CA VAL A 104 -0.71 2.19 5.08
C VAL A 104 -0.79 3.71 5.16
N MET A 105 -1.37 4.37 4.17
CA MET A 105 -1.49 5.84 4.18
C MET A 105 -2.43 6.36 5.27
N LYS A 106 -3.39 5.55 5.74
CA LYS A 106 -4.20 5.89 6.91
C LYS A 106 -3.36 5.81 8.19
N VAL A 107 -2.45 4.83 8.30
CA VAL A 107 -1.51 4.73 9.41
C VAL A 107 -0.55 5.92 9.44
N VAL A 108 0.02 6.30 8.29
CA VAL A 108 0.84 7.53 8.17
C VAL A 108 0.07 8.75 8.67
N TRP A 109 -1.20 8.89 8.29
CA TRP A 109 -2.02 10.01 8.74
C TRP A 109 -2.24 10.04 10.25
N ILE A 110 -2.67 8.93 10.86
CA ILE A 110 -3.01 8.90 12.29
C ILE A 110 -1.78 8.95 13.20
N ASP A 111 -0.68 8.33 12.77
CA ASP A 111 0.50 8.14 13.61
C ASP A 111 1.53 9.25 13.42
N MET A 112 1.66 9.82 12.21
CA MET A 112 2.70 10.81 11.90
C MET A 112 2.13 12.22 11.69
N VAL A 113 1.06 12.37 10.90
CA VAL A 113 0.55 13.70 10.50
C VAL A 113 -0.34 14.31 11.58
N ARG A 114 -1.39 13.59 11.99
CA ARG A 114 -2.40 14.08 12.95
C ARG A 114 -1.79 14.53 14.29
N PRO A 115 -0.81 13.83 14.90
CA PRO A 115 -0.24 14.28 16.17
C PRO A 115 0.52 15.60 16.07
N GLY A 116 1.10 15.92 14.92
CA GLY A 116 1.75 17.20 14.68
C GLY A 116 0.75 18.36 14.58
N LEU A 117 -0.38 18.14 13.91
CA LEU A 117 -1.47 19.13 13.82
C LEU A 117 -2.05 19.50 15.19
N ALA A 118 -2.14 18.54 16.12
CA ALA A 118 -2.61 18.80 17.48
C ALA A 118 -1.66 19.71 18.28
N LYS A 119 -0.37 19.73 17.95
CA LYS A 119 0.65 20.55 18.61
C LYS A 119 0.74 21.98 18.05
N GLU A 120 0.17 22.23 16.87
CA GLU A 120 0.18 23.54 16.21
C GLU A 120 -0.99 24.44 16.58
N LYS A 121 -1.93 23.96 17.41
CA LYS A 121 -3.08 24.77 17.85
C LYS A 121 -2.57 25.88 18.79
N PRO A 122 -2.88 27.17 18.52
CA PRO A 122 -2.48 28.29 19.37
C PRO A 122 -3.13 28.23 20.76
#